data_AF-A0A679FZI2-F1
#
_entry.id   AF-A0A679FZI2-F1
#
_cell.length_a   1.000
_cell.length_b   1.000
_cell.length_c   1.000
_cell.angle_alpha   90.00
_cell.angle_beta   90.00
_cell.angle_gamma   90.00
#
_symmetry.space_group_name_H-M   'P 1'
#
loop_
_entity.id
_entity.type
_entity.pdbx_description
1 polymer ?
#
loop_
_entity_poly.entity_id
_entity_poly.type
_entity_poly.pdbx_seq_one_letter_code
_entity_poly.pdbx_strand_id
1 'polypeptide(L)'
;MLLDIAEAARLDRSETEAVLHGSRYTEQVRNDEAEAARLGVRGVPFFVLNRKYAISGAQPVDVFRRALETVWEEEQQALPLRPLADGGGACTDGNCSIDESVR
;
A
#
# COMPACT_ATOMS: atom_id res chain seq x y z
N MET A 1 3.39 -9.21 30.69
CA MET A 1 4.17 -8.28 29.84
C MET A 1 3.43 -7.93 28.55
N LEU A 2 3.14 -8.86 27.62
CA LEU A 2 2.39 -8.50 26.39
C LEU A 2 0.91 -8.18 26.63
N LEU A 3 0.23 -8.96 27.49
CA LEU A 3 -1.17 -8.69 27.86
C LEU A 3 -1.34 -7.31 28.51
N ASP A 4 -0.39 -6.91 29.36
CA ASP A 4 -0.46 -5.63 30.07
C ASP A 4 -0.25 -4.44 29.11
N ILE A 5 0.59 -4.61 28.08
CA ILE A 5 0.75 -3.61 27.00
C ILE A 5 -0.53 -3.54 26.15
N ALA A 6 -1.14 -4.68 25.84
CA ALA A 6 -2.38 -4.72 25.06
C ALA A 6 -3.54 -4.02 25.79
N GLU A 7 -3.68 -4.25 27.10
CA GLU A 7 -4.66 -3.52 27.93
C GLU A 7 -4.37 -2.02 28.00
N ALA A 8 -3.10 -1.61 28.13
CA ALA A 8 -2.72 -0.20 28.08
C ALA A 8 -3.07 0.45 26.72
N ALA A 9 -3.01 -0.33 25.64
CA ALA A 9 -3.48 0.06 24.31
C ALA A 9 -5.00 -0.07 24.11
N ARG A 10 -5.76 -0.41 25.17
CA ARG A 10 -7.23 -0.58 25.20
C ARG A 10 -7.76 -1.76 24.39
N LEU A 11 -6.97 -2.83 24.25
CA LEU A 11 -7.41 -4.10 23.66
C LEU A 11 -8.02 -5.01 24.75
N ASP A 12 -8.93 -5.91 24.36
CA ASP A 12 -9.51 -6.89 25.27
C ASP A 12 -8.46 -7.93 25.71
N ARG A 13 -8.34 -8.17 27.02
CA ARG A 13 -7.32 -9.07 27.58
C ARG A 13 -7.55 -10.52 27.17
N SER A 14 -8.80 -10.98 27.22
CA SER A 14 -9.17 -12.37 26.96
C SER A 14 -8.98 -12.72 25.49
N GLU A 15 -9.39 -11.84 24.58
CA GLU A 15 -9.14 -12.01 23.15
C GLU A 15 -7.64 -11.98 22.85
N THR A 16 -6.89 -11.05 23.46
CA THR A 16 -5.44 -10.97 23.28
C THR A 16 -4.76 -12.25 23.77
N GLU A 17 -5.15 -12.79 24.92
CA GLU A 17 -4.65 -14.05 25.46
C GLU A 17 -4.93 -15.22 24.51
N ALA A 18 -6.15 -15.32 23.98
CA ALA A 18 -6.52 -16.33 22.99
C ALA A 18 -5.69 -16.21 21.70
N VAL A 19 -5.40 -14.99 21.24
CA VAL A 19 -4.54 -14.75 20.07
C VAL A 19 -3.10 -15.17 20.36
N LEU A 20 -2.54 -14.80 21.50
CA LEU A 20 -1.15 -15.11 21.89
C LEU A 20 -0.92 -16.61 22.09
N HIS A 21 -1.92 -17.35 22.56
CA HIS A 21 -1.87 -18.81 22.69
C HIS A 21 -2.27 -19.55 21.41
N GLY A 22 -2.83 -18.85 20.43
CA GLY A 22 -3.24 -19.40 19.15
C GLY A 22 -2.26 -19.07 18.01
N SER A 23 -2.76 -19.24 16.79
CA SER A 23 -2.06 -18.90 15.55
C SER A 23 -2.76 -17.81 14.74
N ARG A 24 -3.74 -17.13 15.34
CA ARG A 24 -4.44 -16.01 14.72
C ARG A 24 -3.40 -14.91 14.46
N TYR A 25 -3.29 -14.47 13.21
CA TYR A 25 -2.28 -13.54 12.67
C TYR A 25 -0.92 -14.11 12.27
N THR A 26 -0.61 -15.39 12.55
CA THR A 26 0.69 -16.00 12.17
C THR A 26 0.97 -15.88 10.67
N GLU A 27 0.00 -16.24 9.83
CA GLU A 27 0.16 -16.16 8.37
C GLU A 27 0.31 -14.71 7.87
N GLN A 28 -0.41 -13.77 8.48
CA GLN A 28 -0.33 -12.36 8.11
C GLN A 28 1.06 -11.79 8.39
N VAL A 29 1.63 -12.07 9.56
CA VAL A 29 3.01 -11.66 9.89
C VAL A 29 4.02 -12.26 8.90
N ARG A 30 3.86 -13.54 8.51
CA ARG A 30 4.75 -14.19 7.53
C ARG A 30 4.60 -13.60 6.13
N ASN A 31 3.39 -13.20 5.74
CA ASN A 31 3.14 -12.55 4.46
C ASN A 31 3.78 -11.16 4.39
N ASP A 32 3.72 -10.39 5.48
CA ASP A 32 4.37 -9.08 5.59
C ASP A 32 5.90 -9.21 5.49
N GLU A 33 6.50 -10.18 6.18
CA GLU A 33 7.94 -10.49 6.09
C GLU A 33 8.34 -10.87 4.65
N ALA A 34 7.52 -11.71 3.99
CA ALA A 34 7.77 -12.13 2.62
C ALA A 34 7.62 -10.96 1.62
N GLU A 35 6.67 -10.04 1.85
CA GLU A 35 6.54 -8.82 1.05
C GLU A 35 7.76 -7.91 1.20
N ALA A 36 8.22 -7.67 2.43
CA ALA A 36 9.43 -6.91 2.68
C ALA A 36 10.65 -7.53 1.97
N ALA A 37 10.79 -8.86 2.01
CA ALA A 37 11.86 -9.56 1.31
C ALA A 37 11.77 -9.40 -0.22
N ARG A 38 10.57 -9.49 -0.81
CA ARG A 38 10.34 -9.26 -2.25
C ARG A 38 10.68 -7.83 -2.68
N LEU A 39 10.47 -6.86 -1.79
CA LEU A 39 10.84 -5.46 -1.99
C LEU A 39 12.35 -5.19 -1.76
N GLY A 40 13.13 -6.21 -1.38
CA GLY A 40 14.57 -6.10 -1.16
C GLY A 40 14.96 -5.49 0.19
N VAL A 41 14.03 -5.44 1.15
CA VAL A 41 14.28 -4.93 2.50
C VAL A 41 15.22 -5.89 3.24
N ARG A 42 16.35 -5.35 3.73
CA ARG A 42 17.39 -6.10 4.46
C ARG A 42 17.58 -5.66 5.91
N GLY A 43 16.85 -4.63 6.34
CA GLY A 43 16.96 -4.06 7.68
C GLY A 43 15.81 -3.11 7.96
N VAL A 44 15.50 -2.93 9.24
CA VAL A 44 14.41 -2.09 9.73
C VAL A 44 14.96 -0.96 10.63
N PRO A 45 14.29 0.21 10.72
CA PRO A 45 13.03 0.55 10.05
C PRO A 45 13.23 0.83 8.55
N PHE A 46 12.21 0.51 7.75
CA PHE A 46 12.18 0.72 6.30
C PHE A 46 10.79 1.23 5.91
N PHE A 47 10.73 2.29 5.11
CA PHE A 47 9.50 2.95 4.73
C PHE A 47 9.36 2.95 3.21
N VAL A 48 8.19 2.57 2.71
CA VAL A 48 7.84 2.62 1.29
C VAL A 48 6.75 3.66 1.10
N LEU A 49 6.99 4.64 0.23
CA LEU A 49 6.06 5.72 -0.07
C LEU A 49 5.48 5.52 -1.47
N ASN A 50 4.15 5.38 -1.52
CA ASN A 50 3.36 5.16 -2.73
C ASN A 50 3.92 4.06 -3.68
N ARG A 51 4.52 2.99 -3.10
CA ARG A 51 5.19 1.91 -3.86
C ARG A 51 6.25 2.39 -4.87
N LYS A 52 6.73 3.63 -4.75
CA LYS A 52 7.65 4.29 -5.69
C LYS A 52 8.97 4.66 -5.03
N TYR A 53 8.93 5.17 -3.81
CA TYR A 53 10.13 5.58 -3.07
C TYR A 53 10.33 4.74 -1.82
N ALA A 54 11.59 4.63 -1.39
CA ALA A 54 11.97 3.93 -0.18
C ALA A 54 12.91 4.78 0.68
N ILE A 55 12.70 4.74 2.00
CA ILE A 55 13.58 5.34 3.01
C ILE A 55 14.07 4.21 3.92
N SER A 56 15.38 4.00 3.95
CA SER A 56 16.02 2.97 4.77
C SER A 56 16.66 3.58 6.02
N GLY A 57 16.33 3.02 7.19
CA GLY A 57 16.85 3.43 8.49
C GLY A 57 16.06 4.57 9.13
N ALA A 58 16.42 4.87 10.39
CA ALA A 58 15.84 5.96 11.17
C ALA A 58 16.42 7.31 10.70
N GLN A 59 15.90 7.81 9.57
CA GLN A 59 16.35 9.07 8.98
C GLN A 59 15.83 10.29 9.76
N PRO A 60 16.46 11.46 9.62
CA PRO A 60 15.96 12.71 10.18
C PRO A 60 14.56 13.06 9.65
N VAL A 61 13.76 13.77 10.46
CA VAL A 61 12.40 14.21 10.11
C VAL A 61 12.35 15.00 8.80
N ASP A 62 13.39 15.81 8.53
CA ASP A 62 13.48 16.59 7.28
C ASP A 62 13.57 15.74 6.02
N VAL A 63 14.07 14.50 6.11
CA VAL A 63 14.09 13.55 4.99
C VAL A 63 12.69 13.05 4.71
N PHE A 64 11.96 12.67 5.78
CA PHE A 64 10.56 12.23 5.65
C PHE A 64 9.66 13.33 5.09
N ARG A 65 9.77 14.57 5.60
CA ARG A 65 8.99 15.70 5.12
C ARG A 65 9.18 15.90 3.60
N ARG A 66 10.44 16.01 3.16
CA ARG A 66 10.76 16.19 1.73
C ARG A 66 10.24 15.05 0.86
N ALA A 67 10.40 13.81 1.32
CA ALA A 67 9.93 12.65 0.57
C ALA A 67 8.40 12.64 0.41
N LEU A 68 7.65 13.03 1.46
CA LEU A 68 6.20 13.17 1.40
C LEU A 68 5.78 14.32 0.48
N GLU A 69 6.43 15.48 0.56
CA GLU A 69 6.19 16.63 -0.34
C GLU A 69 6.41 16.25 -1.81
N THR A 70 7.53 15.59 -2.12
CA THR A 70 7.84 15.12 -3.49
C THR A 70 6.78 14.14 -4.01
N VAL A 71 6.42 13.12 -3.22
CA VAL A 71 5.39 12.16 -3.63
C VAL A 71 4.05 12.86 -3.88
N TRP A 72 3.69 13.80 -3.01
CA TRP A 72 2.45 14.54 -3.14
C TRP A 72 2.41 15.40 -4.42
N GLU A 73 3.48 16.15 -4.70
CA GLU A 73 3.58 16.97 -5.91
C GLU A 73 3.50 16.14 -7.19
N GLU A 74 4.16 14.98 -7.24
CA GLU A 74 4.12 14.09 -8.40
C GLU A 74 2.73 13.50 -8.67
N GLU A 75 2.00 13.13 -7.62
CA GLU A 75 0.62 12.63 -7.76
C GLU A 75 -0.33 13.73 -8.26
N GLN A 76 -0.13 14.99 -7.84
CA GLN A 76 -0.91 16.12 -8.33
C GLN A 76 -0.58 16.48 -9.79
N GLN A 77 0.65 16.19 -10.22
CA GLN A 77 1.12 16.41 -11.58
C GLN A 77 0.79 15.25 -12.53
N ALA A 78 0.03 14.23 -12.08
CA ALA A 78 -0.48 13.19 -12.95
C ALA A 78 -1.22 13.85 -14.12
N LEU A 79 -0.52 13.86 -15.27
CA LEU A 79 -0.90 14.59 -16.48
C LEU A 79 -2.33 14.22 -16.86
N PRO A 80 -3.12 15.17 -17.42
CA PRO A 80 -4.45 14.85 -17.92
C PRO A 80 -4.33 13.62 -18.82
N LEU A 81 -5.09 12.57 -18.48
CA LEU A 81 -5.05 11.30 -19.19
C LEU A 81 -5.22 11.59 -20.68
N ARG A 82 -4.22 11.21 -21.48
CA ARG A 82 -4.37 11.22 -22.93
C ARG A 82 -5.16 9.97 -23.30
N PRO A 83 -6.36 10.10 -23.88
CA PRO A 83 -7.10 8.94 -24.33
C PRO A 83 -6.24 8.16 -25.32
N LEU A 84 -6.06 6.86 -25.06
CA LEU A 84 -5.36 5.92 -25.95
C LEU A 84 -6.24 5.46 -27.12
N ALA A 85 -7.52 5.80 -27.09
CA ALA A 85 -8.49 5.51 -28.13
C ALA A 85 -9.16 6.80 -28.58
N ASP A 86 -8.85 7.23 -29.81
CA ASP A 86 -9.65 8.19 -30.55
C ASP A 86 -10.72 7.40 -31.32
N GLY A 87 -11.87 7.16 -30.69
CA GLY A 87 -13.08 6.72 -31.39
C GLY A 87 -13.19 5.23 -31.73
N GLY A 88 -12.43 4.34 -31.08
CA GLY A 88 -12.71 2.90 -31.11
C GLY A 88 -13.94 2.57 -30.25
N GLY A 89 -14.81 1.69 -30.77
CA GLY A 89 -16.10 1.33 -30.20
C GLY A 89 -16.21 1.37 -28.67
N ALA A 90 -17.07 2.24 -28.16
CA ALA A 90 -17.28 2.42 -26.73
C ALA A 90 -18.57 1.72 -26.31
N CYS A 91 -18.49 0.96 -25.23
CA CYS A 91 -19.67 0.40 -24.58
C CYS A 91 -20.06 1.33 -23.44
N THR A 92 -21.14 2.08 -23.63
CA THR A 92 -21.72 2.94 -22.59
C THR A 92 -23.18 2.54 -22.40
N ASP A 93 -23.61 2.39 -21.15
CA ASP A 93 -25.01 2.13 -20.77
C ASP A 93 -25.64 0.91 -21.46
N GLY A 94 -24.89 -0.19 -21.53
CA GLY A 94 -25.37 -1.46 -22.08
C GLY A 94 -25.48 -1.50 -23.60
N ASN A 95 -25.04 -0.46 -24.31
CA ASN A 95 -24.94 -0.45 -25.77
C ASN A 95 -23.48 -0.26 -26.20
N CYS A 96 -23.05 -1.00 -27.21
CA CYS A 96 -21.70 -0.92 -27.75
C CYS A 96 -21.76 -0.38 -29.19
N SER A 97 -21.10 0.75 -29.45
CA SER A 97 -20.83 1.15 -30.83
C SER A 97 -19.71 0.26 -31.37
N ILE A 98 -19.97 -0.47 -32.45
CA ILE A 98 -18.92 -1.17 -33.20
C ILE A 98 -18.41 -0.26 -34.31
N ASP A 99 -17.11 -0.31 -34.56
CA ASP A 99 -16.48 0.44 -35.64
C ASP A 99 -16.86 -0.19 -37.00
N GLU A 100 -17.60 0.56 -37.83
CA GLU A 100 -18.09 0.09 -39.14
C GLU A 100 -16.95 -0.07 -40.18
N SER A 101 -15.72 0.34 -39.86
CA SER A 101 -14.55 0.16 -40.74
C SER A 101 -13.98 -1.27 -40.74
N VAL A 102 -14.47 -2.16 -39.87
CA VAL A 102 -14.08 -3.60 -39.80
C VAL A 102 -15.10 -4.48 -40.54
N ARG A 103 -15.60 -4.01 -41.70
CA ARG A 103 -16.51 -4.78 -42.57
C ARG A 103 -15.91 -5.01 -43.94
#